data_AF-A0A7Y2J0N6-F1
#
_entry.id   AF-A0A7Y2J0N6-F1
#
_cell.length_a   1.000
_cell.length_b   1.000
_cell.length_c   1.000
_cell.angle_alpha   90.00
_cell.angle_beta   90.00
_cell.angle_gamma   90.00
#
_symmetry.space_group_name_H-M   'P 1'
#
loop_
_entity.id
_entity.type
_entity.pdbx_description
1 polymer ?
#
loop_
_entity_poly.entity_id
_entity_poly.type
_entity_poly.pdbx_seq_one_letter_code
_entity_poly.pdbx_strand_id
1 'polypeptide(L)' 'NFGRKSLNEIKEVLSGMGLHLGMDVEEWPPENIEDLAKKFEENF' A
#
# COMPACT_ATOMS: atom_id res chain seq x y z
N ASN A 1 12.37 -7.00 -20.06
CA ASN A 1 12.48 -6.37 -18.72
C ASN A 1 11.14 -6.19 -18.00
N PHE A 2 10.10 -6.95 -18.36
CA PHE A 2 8.90 -7.02 -17.53
C PHE A 2 9.22 -7.80 -16.25
N GLY A 3 8.78 -7.33 -15.09
CA GLY A 3 9.14 -7.87 -13.78
C GLY A 3 10.13 -6.99 -13.02
N ARG A 4 11.38 -6.82 -13.50
CA ARG A 4 12.40 -6.03 -12.77
C ARG A 4 12.08 -4.54 -12.71
N LYS A 5 11.61 -3.93 -13.82
CA LYS A 5 11.24 -2.52 -13.86
C LYS A 5 10.03 -2.25 -12.95
N SER A 6 8.98 -3.05 -13.09
CA SER A 6 7.78 -2.96 -12.26
C SER A 6 8.06 -3.19 -10.78
N LEU A 7 9.00 -4.10 -10.44
CA LEU A 7 9.42 -4.31 -9.06
C LEU A 7 10.15 -3.09 -8.48
N ASN A 8 10.99 -2.44 -9.28
CA ASN A 8 11.66 -1.21 -8.86
C ASN A 8 10.66 -0.07 -8.66
N GLU A 9 9.69 0.07 -9.58
CA GLU A 9 8.61 1.06 -9.44
C GLU A 9 7.80 0.84 -8.15
N ILE A 10 7.42 -0.41 -7.85
CA ILE A 10 6.73 -0.76 -6.60
C ILE A 10 7.60 -0.40 -5.38
N LYS A 11 8.91 -0.71 -5.42
CA LYS A 11 9.83 -0.36 -4.33
C LYS A 11 9.96 1.15 -4.12
N GLU A 12 10.01 1.94 -5.19
CA GLU A 12 10.11 3.39 -5.14
C GLU A 12 8.85 4.01 -4.51
N VAL A 13 7.66 3.54 -4.91
CA VAL A 13 6.39 3.99 -4.34
C VAL A 13 6.29 3.66 -2.85
N LEU A 14 6.59 2.42 -2.47
CA LEU A 14 6.58 2.00 -1.06
C LEU A 14 7.58 2.81 -0.22
N SER A 15 8.79 3.07 -0.74
CA SER A 15 9.80 3.86 -0.04
C SER A 15 9.33 5.30 0.20
N GLY A 16 8.58 5.89 -0.74
CA GLY A 16 7.96 7.21 -0.57
C GLY A 16 6.91 7.25 0.55
N MET A 17 6.36 6.09 0.93
CA MET A 17 5.43 5.93 2.04
C MET A 17 6.11 5.45 3.33
N GLY A 18 7.45 5.28 3.33
CA GLY A 18 8.19 4.70 4.46
C GLY A 18 7.99 3.19 4.65
N LEU A 19 7.54 2.48 3.61
CA LEU A 19 7.25 1.04 3.62
C LEU A 19 8.29 0.26 2.80
N HIS A 20 8.46 -1.03 3.13
CA HIS A 20 9.34 -1.93 2.40
C HIS A 20 8.61 -3.17 1.91
N LEU A 21 9.01 -3.68 0.74
CA LEU A 21 8.47 -4.94 0.21
C LEU A 21 8.88 -6.11 1.12
N GLY A 22 7.90 -6.89 1.58
CA GLY A 22 8.13 -8.00 2.51
C GLY A 22 8.24 -7.57 3.98
N MET A 23 7.86 -6.33 4.31
CA MET A 23 7.71 -5.85 5.68
C MET A 23 6.49 -6.49 6.34
N ASP A 24 6.65 -6.95 7.58
CA ASP A 24 5.54 -7.26 8.46
C ASP A 24 5.03 -5.97 9.09
N VAL A 25 3.74 -5.67 8.91
CA VAL A 25 3.09 -4.49 9.49
C VAL A 25 2.15 -4.98 10.59
N GLU A 26 2.47 -4.61 11.83
CA GLU A 26 1.63 -4.94 12.99
C GLU A 26 0.26 -4.29 12.84
N GLU A 27 -0.78 -5.02 13.26
CA GLU A 27 -2.17 -4.53 13.27
C GLU A 27 -2.66 -4.02 11.89
N TRP A 28 -2.06 -4.53 10.82
CA TRP A 28 -2.51 -4.27 9.45
C TRP A 28 -3.37 -5.45 8.93
N PRO A 29 -4.54 -5.18 8.33
CA PRO A 29 -5.13 -3.87 8.12
C PRO A 29 -5.69 -3.27 9.42
N PRO A 30 -5.78 -1.93 9.52
CA PRO A 30 -6.39 -1.26 10.68
C PRO A 30 -7.84 -1.72 10.87
N GLU A 31 -8.31 -1.79 12.13
CA GLU A 31 -9.68 -2.23 12.44
C GLU A 31 -10.76 -1.41 11.72
N ASN A 32 -10.49 -0.14 11.41
CA ASN A 32 -11.40 0.77 10.73
C ASN A 32 -11.26 0.77 9.19
N ILE A 33 -10.62 -0.24 8.59
CA ILE A 33 -10.38 -0.30 7.14
C ILE A 33 -11.67 -0.23 6.32
N GLU A 34 -12.76 -0.85 6.80
CA GLU A 34 -14.06 -0.82 6.11
C GLU A 34 -14.69 0.58 6.08
N ASP A 35 -14.56 1.34 7.17
CA ASP A 35 -15.08 2.70 7.24
C ASP A 35 -14.26 3.66 6.38
N LEU A 36 -12.94 3.47 6.33
CA LEU A 36 -12.07 4.22 5.41
C LEU A 36 -12.44 3.93 3.96
N ALA A 37 -12.64 2.66 3.60
CA ALA A 37 -13.04 2.26 2.25
C ALA A 37 -14.37 2.90 1.82
N LYS A 38 -15.40 2.81 2.66
CA LYS A 38 -16.71 3.47 2.41
C LYS A 38 -16.58 4.97 2.21
N LYS A 39 -15.82 5.66 3.06
CA LYS A 39 -15.57 7.10 2.91
C LYS A 39 -14.87 7.43 1.60
N PHE A 40 -13.93 6.61 1.15
CA PHE A 40 -13.29 6.83 -0.15
C PHE A 40 -14.29 6.64 -1.30
N GLU A 41 -15.05 5.55 -1.31
CA GLU A 41 -16.08 5.29 -2.34
C GLU A 41 -17.15 6.39 -2.41
N GLU A 42 -17.59 6.94 -1.27
CA GLU A 42 -18.57 8.04 -1.21
C GLU A 42 -18.02 9.39 -1.73
N ASN A 43 -16.69 9.57 -1.70
CA ASN A 43 -16.02 10.79 -2.17
C ASN A 43 -15.63 10.75 -3.66
N PHE A 44 -15.89 9.63 -4.35
CA PHE A 44 -15.67 9.43 -5.79
C PHE A 44 -16.99 9.37 -6.57
#